data_AF-A0A2S8A8W9-F1
#
_entry.id   AF-A0A2S8A8W9-F1
#
_cell.length_a   1.000
_cell.length_b   1.000
_cell.length_c   1.000
_cell.angle_alpha   90.00
_cell.angle_beta   90.00
_cell.angle_gamma   90.00
#
_symmetry.space_group_name_H-M   'P 1'
#
loop_
_entity.id
_entity.type
_entity.pdbx_description
1 polymer ?
#
loop_
_entity_poly.entity_id
_entity_poly.type
_entity_poly.pdbx_seq_one_letter_code
_entity_poly.pdbx_strand_id
1 'polypeptide(L)'
;MKNIITALFLLFLTSCGIGNYPLTTFYVKNTSDKPINFKASVLKFSQLNGSYVITQSFEVPPNDSLLVRQAHYKKDAENPQNWFTKFDIFPVDGISLNDPNLPVNWRKYFKNRKPIFTFTLNQ
;
A
#
# COMPACT_ATOMS: atom_id res chain seq x y z
N MET A 1 48.26 3.35 -25.43
CA MET A 1 46.96 3.96 -25.09
C MET A 1 45.79 3.19 -25.74
N LYS A 2 45.68 1.86 -25.53
CA LYS A 2 44.63 1.04 -26.15
C LYS A 2 43.75 0.28 -25.14
N ASN A 3 44.09 0.37 -23.85
CA ASN A 3 43.49 -0.47 -22.80
C ASN A 3 42.61 0.33 -21.82
N ILE A 4 42.48 1.65 -22.00
CA ILE A 4 41.66 2.51 -21.13
C ILE A 4 40.20 2.57 -21.60
N ILE A 5 39.95 2.41 -22.91
CA ILE A 5 38.60 2.49 -23.49
C ILE A 5 37.74 1.27 -23.08
N THR A 6 38.36 0.12 -22.82
CA THR A 6 37.64 -1.12 -22.48
C THR A 6 37.08 -1.11 -21.05
N ALA A 7 37.68 -0.35 -20.12
CA ALA A 7 37.23 -0.30 -18.73
C ALA A 7 35.95 0.51 -18.53
N LEU A 8 35.70 1.52 -19.38
CA LEU A 8 34.52 2.39 -19.25
C LEU A 8 33.22 1.72 -19.74
N PHE A 9 33.32 0.71 -20.61
CA PHE A 9 32.17 0.00 -21.18
C PHE A 9 31.59 -1.08 -20.24
N LEU A 10 32.39 -1.59 -19.28
CA LEU A 10 31.97 -2.60 -18.32
C LEU A 10 31.11 -2.04 -17.17
N LEU A 11 31.15 -0.72 -16.93
CA LEU A 11 30.35 -0.07 -15.88
C LEU A 11 28.87 0.11 -16.24
N PHE A 12 28.49 -0.07 -17.51
CA PHE A 12 27.10 0.04 -17.95
C PHE A 12 26.31 -1.27 -17.85
N LEU A 13 26.95 -2.41 -17.52
CA LEU A 13 26.31 -3.72 -17.55
C LEU A 13 25.83 -4.24 -16.18
N THR A 14 26.08 -3.52 -15.06
CA THR A 14 25.62 -3.96 -13.73
C THR A 14 24.32 -3.32 -13.26
N SER A 15 23.59 -2.62 -14.12
CA SER A 15 22.25 -2.10 -13.80
C SER A 15 21.12 -3.14 -14.04
N CYS A 16 21.34 -4.40 -13.67
CA CYS A 16 20.27 -5.39 -13.58
C CYS A 16 19.93 -5.60 -12.10
N GLY A 17 19.23 -4.63 -11.53
CA GLY A 17 18.80 -4.64 -10.14
C GLY A 17 17.46 -3.93 -9.95
N ILE A 18 16.56 -3.96 -10.94
CA ILE A 18 15.14 -3.70 -10.67
C ILE A 18 14.65 -4.93 -9.89
N GLY A 19 14.84 -4.90 -8.57
CA GLY A 19 14.49 -5.99 -7.68
C GLY A 19 13.06 -6.47 -7.96
N ASN A 20 12.90 -7.78 -8.17
CA ASN A 20 11.61 -8.44 -8.31
C ASN A 20 10.88 -8.44 -6.97
N TYR A 21 10.44 -7.26 -6.57
CA TYR A 21 9.72 -7.07 -5.33
C TYR A 21 8.31 -7.62 -5.45
N PRO A 22 7.86 -8.45 -4.48
CA PRO A 22 6.53 -9.04 -4.54
C PRO A 22 5.48 -7.93 -4.51
N LEU A 23 4.41 -8.13 -5.28
CA LEU A 23 3.26 -7.23 -5.28
C LEU A 23 2.55 -7.34 -3.92
N THR A 24 2.54 -6.24 -3.16
CA THR A 24 1.80 -6.12 -1.91
C THR A 24 0.37 -5.69 -2.20
N THR A 25 -0.62 -6.38 -1.60
CA THR A 25 -2.04 -6.04 -1.74
C THR A 25 -2.63 -5.61 -0.40
N PHE A 26 -3.48 -4.58 -0.43
CA PHE A 26 -4.18 -4.06 0.74
C PHE A 26 -5.68 -4.20 0.54
N TYR A 27 -6.32 -4.84 1.51
CA TYR A 27 -7.76 -4.93 1.64
C TYR A 27 -8.23 -4.13 2.86
N VAL A 28 -9.44 -3.59 2.74
CA VAL A 28 -10.18 -3.01 3.87
C VAL A 28 -11.45 -3.81 4.02
N LYS A 29 -11.69 -4.33 5.22
CA LYS A 29 -12.80 -5.21 5.57
C LYS A 29 -13.79 -4.49 6.46
N ASN A 30 -15.07 -4.69 6.19
CA ASN A 30 -16.17 -4.32 7.06
C ASN A 30 -16.79 -5.59 7.63
N THR A 31 -16.95 -5.65 8.95
CA THR A 31 -17.61 -6.77 9.64
C THR A 31 -18.93 -6.36 10.29
N SER A 32 -19.35 -5.12 10.11
CA SER A 32 -20.63 -4.61 10.58
C SER A 32 -21.76 -4.91 9.59
N ASP A 33 -22.97 -4.63 10.04
CA ASP A 33 -24.22 -4.70 9.29
C ASP A 33 -24.54 -3.44 8.47
N LYS A 34 -23.71 -2.39 8.58
CA LYS A 34 -23.89 -1.11 7.85
C LYS A 34 -22.71 -0.86 6.90
N PRO A 35 -22.93 -0.19 5.76
CA PRO A 35 -21.83 0.27 4.92
C PRO A 35 -20.96 1.27 5.69
N ILE A 36 -19.65 1.21 5.47
CA ILE A 36 -18.70 2.15 6.09
C ILE A 36 -17.90 2.84 4.99
N ASN A 37 -17.91 4.17 5.03
CA ASN A 37 -17.18 5.01 4.11
C ASN A 37 -15.80 5.36 4.68
N PHE A 38 -14.79 5.46 3.82
CA PHE A 38 -13.51 6.05 4.17
C PHE A 38 -12.83 6.71 2.97
N LYS A 39 -11.85 7.57 3.25
CA LYS A 39 -10.91 8.12 2.27
C LYS A 39 -9.51 7.64 2.56
N ALA A 40 -8.79 7.23 1.53
CA ALA A 40 -7.39 6.86 1.63
C ALA A 40 -6.54 7.65 0.64
N SER A 41 -5.40 8.13 1.12
CA SER A 41 -4.45 8.92 0.35
C SER A 41 -3.12 8.21 0.20
N VAL A 42 -2.49 8.36 -0.96
CA VAL A 42 -1.20 7.75 -1.26
C VAL A 42 -0.28 8.75 -1.96
N LEU A 43 1.01 8.72 -1.60
CA LEU A 43 2.03 9.48 -2.33
C LEU A 43 2.38 8.75 -3.64
N LYS A 44 2.21 9.44 -4.77
CA LYS A 44 2.67 9.02 -6.09
C LYS A 44 3.79 9.92 -6.59
N PHE A 45 4.58 9.39 -7.51
CA PHE A 45 5.62 10.11 -8.21
C PHE A 45 5.35 10.06 -9.71
N SER A 46 5.51 11.19 -10.40
CA SER A 46 5.50 11.28 -11.85
C SER A 46 6.71 12.08 -12.31
N GLN A 47 7.15 11.83 -13.54
CA GLN A 47 8.28 12.57 -14.14
C GLN A 47 7.97 14.06 -14.32
N LEU A 48 6.70 14.40 -14.56
CA LEU A 48 6.26 15.77 -14.84
C LEU A 48 6.00 16.58 -13.55
N ASN A 49 5.32 15.99 -12.57
CA ASN A 49 4.81 16.71 -11.40
C ASN A 49 5.58 16.39 -10.10
N GLY A 50 6.66 15.62 -10.17
CA GLY A 50 7.37 15.16 -8.97
C GLY A 50 6.46 14.31 -8.07
N SER A 51 6.56 14.53 -6.75
CA SER A 51 5.74 13.85 -5.75
C SER A 51 4.40 14.56 -5.53
N TYR A 52 3.30 13.82 -5.56
CA TYR A 52 1.96 14.35 -5.32
C TYR A 52 1.07 13.32 -4.61
N VAL A 53 0.10 13.81 -3.86
CA VAL A 53 -0.84 12.96 -3.10
C VAL A 53 -2.09 12.72 -3.95
N ILE A 54 -2.51 11.46 -4.06
CA ILE A 54 -3.82 11.09 -4.61
C ILE A 54 -4.70 10.60 -3.47
N THR A 55 -5.91 11.11 -3.38
CA THR A 55 -6.94 10.67 -2.43
C THR A 55 -8.08 10.00 -3.18
N GLN A 56 -8.53 8.84 -2.68
CA GLN A 56 -9.69 8.12 -3.19
C GLN A 56 -10.69 7.86 -2.07
N SER A 57 -11.98 7.93 -2.40
CA SER A 57 -13.08 7.58 -1.50
C SER A 57 -13.54 6.16 -1.79
N PHE A 58 -13.90 5.43 -0.75
CA PHE A 58 -14.38 4.06 -0.82
C PHE A 58 -15.58 3.87 0.11
N GLU A 59 -16.50 3.00 -0.30
CA GLU A 59 -17.60 2.50 0.52
C GLU A 59 -17.44 0.99 0.64
N VAL A 60 -17.24 0.46 1.86
CA VAL A 60 -17.14 -1.00 2.05
C VAL A 60 -18.52 -1.53 2.45
N PRO A 61 -19.15 -2.39 1.64
CA PRO A 61 -20.45 -2.97 1.97
C PRO A 61 -20.43 -3.74 3.30
N PRO A 62 -21.61 -3.95 3.94
CA PRO A 62 -21.73 -4.81 5.11
C PRO A 62 -21.11 -6.19 4.87
N ASN A 63 -20.36 -6.69 5.86
CA ASN A 63 -19.75 -8.03 5.84
C ASN A 63 -18.83 -8.34 4.64
N ASP A 64 -18.29 -7.33 3.96
CA ASP A 64 -17.45 -7.51 2.76
C ASP A 64 -16.04 -6.91 2.92
N SER A 65 -15.18 -7.09 1.91
CA SER A 65 -13.84 -6.52 1.83
C SER A 65 -13.55 -5.95 0.44
N LEU A 66 -12.95 -4.75 0.40
CA LEU A 66 -12.54 -4.12 -0.84
C LEU A 66 -11.02 -4.09 -0.99
N LEU A 67 -10.54 -4.29 -2.22
CA LEU A 67 -9.16 -4.03 -2.58
C LEU A 67 -8.98 -2.52 -2.73
N VAL A 68 -8.06 -1.95 -1.93
CA VAL A 68 -7.87 -0.49 -1.87
C VAL A 68 -6.53 -0.05 -2.43
N ARG A 69 -5.57 -0.97 -2.53
CA ARG A 69 -4.25 -0.70 -3.09
C ARG A 69 -3.52 -1.96 -3.50
N GLN A 70 -2.76 -1.85 -4.58
CA GLN A 70 -1.65 -2.74 -4.90
C GLN A 70 -0.40 -1.93 -5.20
N ALA A 71 0.76 -2.38 -4.71
CA ALA A 71 2.03 -1.72 -4.97
C ALA A 71 3.21 -2.70 -4.85
N HIS A 72 4.22 -2.52 -5.69
CA HIS A 72 5.51 -3.19 -5.51
C HIS A 72 6.31 -2.50 -4.39
N TYR A 73 7.05 -3.29 -3.61
CA TYR A 73 7.74 -2.95 -2.35
C TYR A 73 8.32 -1.52 -2.27
N LYS A 74 8.07 -0.88 -1.12
CA LYS A 74 8.87 0.22 -0.56
C LYS A 74 9.77 -0.34 0.54
N LYS A 75 10.93 0.30 0.77
CA LYS A 75 11.90 -0.05 1.82
C LYS A 75 11.30 -0.30 3.22
N ASP A 76 10.14 0.30 3.51
CA ASP A 76 9.40 0.22 4.79
C ASP A 76 8.12 -0.64 4.71
N ALA A 77 8.06 -1.60 3.79
CA ALA A 77 6.87 -2.38 3.46
C ALA A 77 6.25 -3.17 4.62
N GLU A 78 6.98 -3.38 5.70
CA GLU A 78 6.55 -4.21 6.82
C GLU A 78 5.41 -3.57 7.63
N ASN A 79 5.31 -2.24 7.61
CA ASN A 79 4.35 -1.46 8.37
C ASN A 79 3.17 -1.00 7.49
N PRO A 80 2.03 -1.71 7.46
CA PRO A 80 0.92 -1.42 6.56
C PRO A 80 0.33 -0.01 6.74
N GLN A 81 0.36 0.52 7.97
CA GLN A 81 -0.12 1.87 8.29
C GLN A 81 0.68 2.99 7.59
N ASN A 82 1.96 2.74 7.26
CA ASN A 82 2.82 3.73 6.61
C ASN A 82 2.65 3.78 5.08
N TRP A 83 1.82 2.90 4.51
CA TRP A 83 1.59 2.90 3.08
C TRP A 83 0.67 4.05 2.67
N PHE A 84 -0.28 4.42 3.52
CA PHE A 84 -1.22 5.49 3.27
C PHE A 84 -0.70 6.78 3.90
N THR A 85 -0.73 7.90 3.18
CA THR A 85 -0.37 9.20 3.74
C THR A 85 -1.50 9.78 4.58
N LYS A 86 -2.73 9.34 4.32
CA LYS A 86 -3.92 9.68 5.09
C LYS A 86 -4.92 8.53 4.98
N PHE A 87 -5.65 8.28 6.06
CA PHE A 87 -6.72 7.28 6.09
C PHE A 87 -7.82 7.80 7.02
N ASP A 88 -8.88 8.36 6.46
CA ASP A 88 -9.98 8.98 7.21
C ASP A 88 -11.23 8.10 7.10
N ILE A 89 -11.68 7.52 8.22
CA ILE A 89 -12.91 6.74 8.27
C ILE A 89 -14.04 7.65 8.72
N PHE A 90 -15.17 7.63 8.02
CA PHE A 90 -16.33 8.42 8.42
C PHE A 90 -17.05 7.74 9.60
N PRO A 91 -17.43 8.48 10.66
CA PRO A 91 -18.20 7.94 11.77
C PRO A 91 -19.50 7.28 11.28
N VAL A 92 -19.86 6.16 11.91
CA VAL A 92 -21.14 5.48 11.68
C VAL A 92 -21.79 5.20 13.03
N ASP A 93 -23.05 5.61 13.17
CA ASP A 93 -23.77 5.51 14.44
C ASP A 93 -23.85 4.05 14.93
N GLY A 94 -23.42 3.85 16.18
CA GLY A 94 -23.44 2.54 16.84
C GLY A 94 -22.29 1.60 16.45
N ILE A 95 -21.30 2.06 15.66
CA ILE A 95 -20.15 1.25 15.26
C ILE A 95 -18.87 1.82 15.87
N SER A 96 -18.15 1.00 16.64
CA SER A 96 -16.80 1.32 17.11
C SER A 96 -15.81 1.10 15.97
N LEU A 97 -15.15 2.18 15.54
CA LEU A 97 -14.20 2.15 14.42
C LEU A 97 -12.77 1.91 14.93
N ASN A 98 -12.03 1.07 14.20
CA ASN A 98 -10.61 0.86 14.46
C ASN A 98 -9.76 2.02 13.92
N ASP A 99 -8.64 2.30 14.60
CA ASP A 99 -7.66 3.27 14.13
C ASP A 99 -6.74 2.64 13.06
N PRO A 100 -6.69 3.16 11.82
CA PRO A 100 -5.83 2.66 10.76
C PRO A 100 -4.33 2.91 11.01
N ASN A 101 -3.97 3.77 11.96
CA ASN A 101 -2.58 4.06 12.31
C ASN A 101 -1.99 3.05 13.29
N LEU A 102 -2.83 2.19 13.90
CA LEU A 102 -2.38 1.17 14.85
C LEU A 102 -2.04 -0.15 14.12
N PRO A 103 -0.79 -0.66 14.21
CA PRO A 103 -0.38 -1.89 13.53
C PRO A 103 -1.24 -3.11 13.88
N VAL A 104 -1.74 -3.17 15.13
CA VAL A 104 -2.56 -4.29 15.62
C VAL A 104 -3.87 -4.46 14.85
N ASN A 105 -4.38 -3.39 14.23
CA ASN A 105 -5.61 -3.43 13.43
C ASN A 105 -5.37 -3.95 12.00
N TRP A 106 -4.11 -4.23 11.64
CA TRP A 106 -3.73 -4.79 10.36
C TRP A 106 -3.29 -6.25 10.52
N ARG A 107 -3.91 -7.13 9.74
CA ARG A 107 -3.50 -8.53 9.65
C ARG A 107 -2.69 -8.76 8.38
N LYS A 108 -1.51 -9.34 8.54
CA LYS A 108 -0.63 -9.74 7.42
C LYS A 108 -0.74 -11.24 7.19
N TYR A 109 -0.86 -11.63 5.94
CA TYR A 109 -0.72 -13.02 5.51
C TYR A 109 -0.05 -13.08 4.13
N PHE A 110 0.30 -14.29 3.68
CA PHE A 110 0.93 -14.50 2.39
C PHE A 110 0.08 -15.42 1.52
N LYS A 111 -0.06 -15.06 0.24
CA LYS A 111 -0.64 -15.92 -0.79
C LYS A 111 0.31 -15.99 -1.97
N ASN A 112 0.77 -17.19 -2.32
CA ASN A 112 1.73 -17.38 -3.42
C ASN A 112 2.98 -16.48 -3.31
N ARG A 113 3.56 -16.38 -2.10
CA ARG A 113 4.70 -15.48 -1.78
C ARG A 113 4.43 -13.98 -1.92
N LYS A 114 3.18 -13.56 -2.14
CA LYS A 114 2.77 -12.15 -2.17
C LYS A 114 2.19 -11.75 -0.81
N PRO A 115 2.69 -10.68 -0.17
CA PRO A 115 2.14 -10.19 1.08
C PRO A 115 0.77 -9.54 0.85
N ILE A 116 -0.17 -9.86 1.73
CA ILE A 116 -1.49 -9.27 1.76
C ILE A 116 -1.74 -8.71 3.16
N PHE A 117 -2.17 -7.46 3.22
CA PHE A 117 -2.56 -6.78 4.44
C PHE A 117 -4.07 -6.53 4.42
N THR A 118 -4.73 -6.82 5.53
CA THR A 118 -6.16 -6.54 5.71
C THR A 118 -6.35 -5.67 6.95
N PHE A 119 -6.95 -4.50 6.76
CA PHE A 119 -7.43 -3.64 7.84
C PHE A 119 -8.92 -3.91 8.06
N THR A 120 -9.34 -4.13 9.31
CA THR A 120 -10.78 -4.27 9.62
C THR A 120 -11.29 -2.94 10.17
N LEU A 121 -12.31 -2.36 9.54
CA LEU A 121 -12.82 -1.02 9.85
C LEU A 121 -13.41 -0.90 11.24
N ASN A 122 -14.01 -1.97 11.75
CA ASN A 122 -14.73 -1.99 13.01
C ASN A 122 -14.20 -3.08 13.96
N GLN A 123 -14.52 -2.92 15.24
CA GLN A 123 -14.30 -3.93 16.28
C GLN A 123 -15.39 -5.00 16.26
#